data_AF-A0AAU4DY72-F1
#
_entry.id   AF-A0AAU4DY72-F1
#
_cell.length_a   1.000
_cell.length_b   1.000
_cell.length_c   1.000
_cell.angle_alpha   90.00
_cell.angle_beta   90.00
_cell.angle_gamma   90.00
#
_symmetry.space_group_name_H-M   'P 1'
#
loop_
_entity.id
_entity.type
_entity.pdbx_description
1 polymer ?
#
loop_
_entity_poly.entity_id
_entity_poly.type
_entity_poly.pdbx_seq_one_letter_code
_entity_poly.pdbx_strand_id
1 'polypeptide(L)'
;MTEIRVGLIEFGKALNANVTLPGLGELPGGQVSAGRAVRGARARLKRADRILADNLRLGIMVRKKFFSSDVEPVTDAGFLKDVFVAVGRTDLGPGDALELYTDDTIGPDTSRHDGVAAVLAPAYDQLTGFHVQVRSERGVLRFGALTGLFRGGRPVGQPMRVLGLFGPAGPLPELPAGQPGTVLLGFQCDVPPMAGDALTAYDEPSADFLERREGTAHVHGVSDLGDGAVVAAVEVPDGRTNNLLTVGRRARLLRPVGTTFNERSTVVATDLRILSVARDGIAMRTAAGTGVFTLGLATREVQQNDIVETYVPVDAPALAPALAPPPAVSPVSAPLPVVPVDVNAAAGPELARLPGMTPERVNQALELRRRQGGFADVEAFGVAVGLQPHEIVRLRGHATAGRAAGVAQRETGVRQLDI
;
A
#
# COMPACT_ATOMS: atom_id res chain seq x y z
N MET A 1 7.07 -8.26 -11.78
CA MET A 1 7.84 -8.04 -10.53
C MET A 1 7.90 -9.39 -9.85
N THR A 2 9.08 -9.91 -9.51
CA THR A 2 9.20 -11.29 -9.04
C THR A 2 9.95 -11.29 -7.70
N GLU A 3 9.21 -11.23 -6.60
CA GLU A 3 9.78 -11.37 -5.26
C GLU A 3 9.85 -12.86 -4.91
N ILE A 4 11.01 -13.34 -4.46
CA ILE A 4 11.19 -14.74 -4.04
C ILE A 4 11.31 -14.78 -2.53
N ARG A 5 10.42 -15.51 -1.85
CA ARG A 5 10.55 -15.78 -0.41
C ARG A 5 11.63 -16.81 -0.17
N VAL A 6 12.65 -16.44 0.59
CA VAL A 6 13.85 -17.28 0.82
C VAL A 6 13.91 -17.87 2.22
N GLY A 7 13.22 -17.28 3.19
CA GLY A 7 13.16 -17.82 4.55
C GLY A 7 12.14 -17.13 5.45
N LEU A 8 11.92 -17.72 6.61
CA LEU A 8 11.06 -17.20 7.66
C LEU A 8 11.77 -17.38 9.01
N ILE A 9 11.87 -16.31 9.79
CA ILE A 9 12.33 -16.34 11.18
C ILE A 9 11.14 -16.01 12.07
N GLU A 10 10.82 -16.87 13.03
CA GLU A 10 9.75 -16.64 14.01
C GLU A 10 10.33 -16.41 15.41
N PHE A 11 9.88 -15.35 16.07
CA PHE A 11 10.32 -15.00 17.42
C PHE A 11 9.46 -15.68 18.49
N GLY A 12 10.10 -16.05 19.60
CA GLY A 12 9.46 -16.82 20.68
C GLY A 12 9.47 -18.34 20.49
N LYS A 13 10.05 -18.84 19.39
CA LYS A 13 10.28 -20.29 19.15
C LYS A 13 11.72 -20.74 19.45
N ALA A 14 12.66 -19.80 19.55
CA ALA A 14 14.05 -20.11 19.88
C ALA A 14 14.18 -20.61 21.33
N LEU A 15 15.19 -21.44 21.58
CA LEU A 15 15.49 -21.93 22.93
C LEU A 15 15.87 -20.81 23.90
N ASN A 16 16.53 -19.77 23.39
CA ASN A 16 16.88 -18.58 24.15
C ASN A 16 16.08 -17.40 23.61
N ALA A 17 15.44 -16.65 24.51
CA ALA A 17 14.60 -15.52 24.13
C ALA A 17 15.41 -14.31 23.66
N ASN A 18 16.64 -14.13 24.17
CA ASN A 18 17.45 -12.95 23.92
C ASN A 18 18.95 -13.19 24.09
N VAL A 19 19.76 -12.25 23.61
CA VAL A 19 21.19 -12.13 23.93
C VAL A 19 21.63 -10.66 23.95
N THR A 20 22.43 -10.27 24.93
CA THR A 20 22.96 -8.90 25.00
C THR A 20 24.31 -8.81 24.28
N LEU A 21 24.41 -7.92 23.29
CA LEU A 21 25.66 -7.64 22.58
C LEU A 21 26.17 -6.22 22.88
N PRO A 22 27.50 -6.03 23.02
CA PRO A 22 28.10 -4.71 23.12
C PRO A 22 27.69 -3.82 21.94
N GLY A 23 27.17 -2.62 22.23
CA GLY A 23 26.77 -1.66 21.20
C GLY A 23 25.48 -2.01 20.45
N LEU A 24 24.74 -3.06 20.80
CA LEU A 24 23.41 -3.36 20.23
C LEU A 24 22.35 -3.54 21.31
N GLY A 25 22.76 -3.75 22.56
CA GLY A 25 21.85 -4.08 23.63
C GLY A 25 21.30 -5.49 23.46
N GLU A 26 20.05 -5.68 23.86
CA GLU A 26 19.38 -6.97 23.83
C GLU A 26 18.84 -7.28 22.43
N LEU A 27 19.30 -8.37 21.83
CA LEU A 27 18.81 -8.87 20.55
C LEU A 27 17.79 -10.00 20.77
N PRO A 28 16.67 -10.00 20.04
CA PRO A 28 15.64 -11.03 20.15
C PRO A 28 16.10 -12.34 19.51
N GLY A 29 15.78 -13.45 20.17
CA GLY A 29 15.97 -14.81 19.68
C GLY A 29 14.82 -15.26 18.78
N GLY A 30 15.15 -15.68 17.57
CA GLY A 30 14.22 -16.24 16.60
C GLY A 30 14.68 -17.61 16.09
N GLN A 31 13.76 -18.40 15.58
CA GLN A 31 14.05 -19.68 14.95
C GLN A 31 13.72 -19.61 13.46
N VAL A 32 14.62 -20.10 12.62
CA VAL A 32 14.36 -20.23 11.18
C VAL A 32 13.36 -21.36 10.95
N SER A 33 12.10 -21.02 10.67
CA SER A 33 11.01 -21.98 10.53
C SER A 33 10.66 -22.32 9.08
N ALA A 34 11.21 -21.60 8.11
CA ALA A 34 11.16 -22.00 6.72
C ALA A 34 12.41 -21.51 5.98
N GLY A 35 12.87 -22.29 4.99
CA GLY A 35 13.96 -21.89 4.10
C GLY A 35 15.29 -21.67 4.81
N ARG A 36 15.94 -20.53 4.51
CA ARG A 36 17.24 -20.14 5.08
C ARG A 36 17.22 -18.66 5.43
N ALA A 37 17.71 -18.32 6.61
CA ALA A 37 18.08 -16.95 6.93
C ALA A 37 19.45 -16.63 6.36
N VAL A 38 19.58 -15.52 5.65
CA VAL A 38 20.83 -15.07 5.06
C VAL A 38 21.07 -13.64 5.51
N ARG A 39 22.28 -13.37 5.99
CA ARG A 39 22.70 -12.03 6.39
C ARG A 39 22.65 -11.08 5.19
N GLY A 40 22.16 -9.87 5.41
CA GLY A 40 21.92 -8.87 4.37
C GLY A 40 20.63 -9.08 3.57
N ALA A 41 19.93 -10.22 3.74
CA ALA A 41 18.64 -10.44 3.08
C ALA A 41 17.64 -9.35 3.46
N ARG A 42 16.81 -8.97 2.49
CA ARG A 42 15.66 -8.10 2.74
C ARG A 42 14.62 -8.88 3.54
N ALA A 43 13.92 -8.16 4.39
CA ALA A 43 12.90 -8.73 5.24
C ALA A 43 11.72 -7.77 5.41
N ARG A 44 10.56 -8.35 5.64
CA ARG A 44 9.41 -7.65 6.19
C ARG A 44 9.04 -8.20 7.55
N LEU A 45 8.69 -7.29 8.46
CA LEU A 45 8.22 -7.63 9.79
C LEU A 45 6.72 -7.91 9.75
N LYS A 46 6.34 -9.11 10.16
CA LYS A 46 4.96 -9.56 10.28
C LYS A 46 4.59 -9.73 11.75
N ARG A 47 3.42 -9.21 12.11
CA ARG A 47 2.78 -9.43 13.41
C ARG A 47 1.34 -9.85 13.15
N ALA A 48 1.06 -11.13 13.39
CA ALA A 48 -0.20 -11.76 13.02
C ALA A 48 -0.56 -11.57 11.52
N ASP A 49 -1.60 -10.81 11.23
CA ASP A 49 -2.09 -10.50 9.88
C ASP A 49 -1.52 -9.19 9.30
N ARG A 50 -0.65 -8.49 10.02
CA ARG A 50 -0.13 -7.18 9.62
C ARG A 50 1.33 -7.26 9.19
N ILE A 51 1.69 -6.48 8.19
CA ILE A 51 3.06 -6.12 7.85
C ILE A 51 3.34 -4.78 8.50
N LEU A 52 4.23 -4.75 9.48
CA LEU A 52 4.55 -3.54 10.26
C LEU A 52 5.68 -2.73 9.64
N ALA A 53 6.56 -3.39 8.90
CA ALA A 53 7.64 -2.76 8.16
C ALA A 53 8.06 -3.64 6.99
N ASP A 54 8.54 -3.00 5.94
CA ASP A 54 9.16 -3.64 4.78
C ASP A 54 10.53 -3.02 4.55
N ASN A 55 11.34 -3.62 3.66
CA ASN A 55 12.70 -3.18 3.37
C ASN A 55 13.59 -3.13 4.63
N LEU A 56 13.31 -3.99 5.60
CA LEU A 56 14.28 -4.30 6.64
C LEU A 56 15.42 -5.10 6.02
N ARG A 57 16.57 -5.10 6.68
CA ARG A 57 17.72 -5.92 6.28
C ARG A 57 18.26 -6.65 7.49
N LEU A 58 18.61 -7.91 7.31
CA LEU A 58 19.25 -8.73 8.35
C LEU A 58 20.69 -8.28 8.51
N GLY A 59 20.89 -7.21 9.27
CA GLY A 59 22.19 -6.57 9.32
C GLY A 59 23.21 -7.31 10.16
N ILE A 60 22.77 -7.86 11.29
CA ILE A 60 23.59 -8.74 12.11
C ILE A 60 22.78 -9.98 12.40
N MET A 61 23.42 -11.13 12.28
CA MET A 61 22.87 -12.41 12.68
C MET A 61 23.96 -13.15 13.45
N VAL A 62 23.64 -13.54 14.68
CA VAL A 62 24.56 -14.27 15.54
C VAL A 62 23.91 -15.53 16.06
N ARG A 63 24.74 -16.48 16.47
CA ARG A 63 24.32 -17.73 17.09
C ARG A 63 25.13 -17.99 18.34
N LYS A 64 24.49 -18.57 19.36
CA LYS A 64 25.17 -19.05 20.56
C LYS A 64 25.91 -20.35 20.27
N LYS A 65 27.17 -20.46 20.72
CA LYS A 65 27.93 -21.71 20.62
C LYS A 65 27.32 -22.75 21.58
N PHE A 66 27.18 -24.01 21.13
CA PHE A 66 26.41 -25.06 21.81
C PHE A 66 26.73 -25.26 23.31
N PHE A 67 27.94 -24.92 23.75
CA PHE A 67 28.40 -25.10 25.13
C PHE A 67 28.94 -23.81 25.77
N SER A 68 28.70 -22.64 25.17
CA SER A 68 29.20 -21.36 25.69
C SER A 68 28.10 -20.30 25.75
N SER A 69 28.28 -19.31 26.62
CA SER A 69 27.57 -18.03 26.54
C SER A 69 27.97 -17.20 25.32
N ASP A 70 29.09 -17.54 24.68
CA ASP A 70 29.62 -16.81 23.54
C ASP A 70 28.71 -16.91 22.33
N VAL A 71 28.63 -15.80 21.63
CA VAL A 71 28.00 -15.70 20.33
C VAL A 71 29.05 -15.63 19.22
N GLU A 72 28.65 -16.03 18.02
CA GLU A 72 29.44 -15.82 16.82
C GLU A 72 28.57 -15.25 15.69
N PRO A 73 29.11 -14.34 14.87
CA PRO A 73 28.42 -13.87 13.68
C PRO A 73 28.27 -15.02 12.68
N VAL A 74 27.08 -15.15 12.11
CA VAL A 74 26.79 -16.14 11.08
C VAL A 74 26.34 -15.45 9.80
N THR A 75 26.80 -15.97 8.67
CA THR A 75 26.38 -15.52 7.33
C THR A 75 25.00 -16.04 6.97
N ASP A 76 24.66 -17.21 7.52
CA ASP A 76 23.46 -17.92 7.18
C ASP A 76 23.03 -18.89 8.28
N ALA A 77 21.74 -19.22 8.30
CA ALA A 77 21.18 -20.22 9.19
C ALA A 77 20.05 -20.98 8.47
N GLY A 78 20.14 -22.31 8.45
CA GLY A 78 19.12 -23.18 7.87
C GLY A 78 17.91 -23.40 8.79
N PHE A 79 16.96 -24.19 8.30
CA PHE A 79 15.77 -24.61 9.03
C PHE A 79 16.08 -25.17 10.43
N LEU A 80 15.22 -24.81 11.40
CA LEU A 80 15.30 -25.12 12.84
C LEU A 80 16.55 -24.61 13.56
N LYS A 81 17.28 -23.65 12.98
CA LYS A 81 18.38 -22.98 13.68
C LYS A 81 17.87 -21.76 14.44
N ASP A 82 18.31 -21.67 15.69
CA ASP A 82 18.13 -20.49 16.51
C ASP A 82 19.16 -19.43 16.13
N VAL A 83 18.68 -18.20 15.97
CA VAL A 83 19.46 -17.02 15.58
C VAL A 83 19.03 -15.82 16.40
N PHE A 84 19.94 -14.89 16.62
CA PHE A 84 19.62 -13.55 17.13
C PHE A 84 19.93 -12.54 16.05
N VAL A 85 19.01 -11.59 15.83
CA VAL A 85 19.07 -10.71 14.67
C VAL A 85 18.98 -9.24 15.07
N ALA A 86 19.71 -8.39 14.35
CA ALA A 86 19.53 -6.93 14.37
C ALA A 86 19.08 -6.46 12.99
N VAL A 87 17.95 -5.76 12.95
CA VAL A 87 17.31 -5.25 11.72
C VAL A 87 16.99 -3.75 11.77
N GLY A 88 17.51 -3.04 12.78
CA GLY A 88 17.17 -1.64 13.03
C GLY A 88 15.80 -1.45 13.69
N ARG A 89 15.34 -2.44 14.46
CA ARG A 89 14.11 -2.37 15.26
C ARG A 89 14.36 -2.94 16.66
N THR A 90 13.76 -2.31 17.66
CA THR A 90 13.82 -2.72 19.07
C THR A 90 12.53 -3.33 19.58
N ASP A 91 11.45 -3.25 18.80
CA ASP A 91 10.10 -3.67 19.18
C ASP A 91 9.76 -5.09 18.69
N LEU A 92 10.77 -5.87 18.29
CA LEU A 92 10.64 -7.27 17.94
C LEU A 92 10.38 -8.11 19.19
N GLY A 93 9.35 -8.95 19.17
CA GLY A 93 8.97 -9.79 20.31
C GLY A 93 8.31 -11.10 19.93
N PRO A 94 7.94 -11.93 20.93
CA PRO A 94 7.26 -13.19 20.69
C PRO A 94 5.99 -13.04 19.85
N GLY A 95 5.82 -13.90 18.84
CA GLY A 95 4.70 -13.83 17.89
C GLY A 95 4.96 -12.99 16.65
N ASP A 96 6.08 -12.27 16.60
CA ASP A 96 6.57 -11.63 15.37
C ASP A 96 7.25 -12.64 14.46
N ALA A 97 7.32 -12.29 13.18
CA ALA A 97 8.11 -13.01 12.19
C ALA A 97 8.80 -12.07 11.21
N LEU A 98 10.02 -12.43 10.78
CA LEU A 98 10.69 -11.83 9.63
C LEU A 98 10.52 -12.75 8.43
N GLU A 99 9.72 -12.32 7.46
CA GLU A 99 9.63 -12.97 6.16
C GLU A 99 10.74 -12.41 5.27
N LEU A 100 11.68 -13.29 4.91
CA LEU A 100 12.88 -12.94 4.15
C LEU A 100 12.64 -13.14 2.68
N TYR A 101 13.06 -12.18 1.88
CA TYR A 101 12.86 -12.21 0.44
C TYR A 101 14.02 -11.60 -0.34
N THR A 102 14.06 -11.96 -1.62
CA THR A 102 14.91 -11.30 -2.62
C THR A 102 14.01 -10.70 -3.68
N ASP A 103 14.26 -9.44 -4.02
CA ASP A 103 13.59 -8.74 -5.10
C ASP A 103 14.62 -7.85 -5.80
N ASP A 104 14.72 -8.04 -7.12
CA ASP A 104 15.67 -7.37 -7.98
C ASP A 104 15.10 -6.09 -8.61
N THR A 105 13.82 -5.80 -8.37
CA THR A 105 13.07 -4.83 -9.18
C THR A 105 12.56 -3.60 -8.43
N ILE A 106 12.19 -3.70 -7.15
CA ILE A 106 11.67 -2.55 -6.40
C ILE A 106 12.47 -2.34 -5.11
N GLY A 107 13.30 -1.29 -5.11
CA GLY A 107 13.94 -0.77 -3.90
C GLY A 107 12.98 0.07 -3.05
N PRO A 108 13.37 0.42 -1.82
CA PRO A 108 12.61 1.39 -1.02
C PRO A 108 12.53 2.75 -1.72
N ASP A 109 11.56 3.58 -1.34
CA ASP A 109 11.52 4.97 -1.78
C ASP A 109 12.71 5.73 -1.18
N THR A 110 13.60 6.22 -2.04
CA THR A 110 14.76 7.02 -1.66
C THR A 110 14.66 8.45 -2.19
N SER A 111 13.46 8.89 -2.59
CA SER A 111 13.26 10.22 -3.21
C SER A 111 13.29 11.36 -2.19
N ARG A 112 12.99 11.07 -0.93
CA ARG A 112 12.93 12.05 0.17
C ARG A 112 14.01 11.77 1.20
N HIS A 113 14.71 12.83 1.61
CA HIS A 113 15.84 12.73 2.53
C HIS A 113 15.52 13.46 3.83
N ASP A 114 15.66 12.76 4.95
CA ASP A 114 15.41 13.29 6.30
C ASP A 114 16.68 13.85 6.95
N GLY A 115 17.85 13.33 6.55
CA GLY A 115 19.11 13.73 7.14
C GLY A 115 20.30 13.33 6.30
N VAL A 116 21.41 14.05 6.49
CA VAL A 116 22.72 13.68 5.91
C VAL A 116 23.78 13.86 6.97
N ALA A 117 24.64 12.87 7.11
CA ALA A 117 25.79 12.89 8.00
C ALA A 117 27.08 12.56 7.23
N ALA A 118 28.15 13.29 7.51
CA ALA A 118 29.47 13.00 6.95
C ALA A 118 30.15 11.90 7.77
N VAL A 119 30.67 10.88 7.10
CA VAL A 119 31.49 9.81 7.69
C VAL A 119 32.88 10.37 7.96
N LEU A 120 33.28 10.37 9.24
CA LEU A 120 34.59 10.87 9.70
C LEU A 120 35.60 9.75 9.84
N ALA A 121 35.22 8.67 10.53
CA ALA A 121 36.10 7.54 10.82
C ALA A 121 35.30 6.23 10.73
N PRO A 122 35.46 5.45 9.64
CA PRO A 122 34.92 4.11 9.56
C PRO A 122 35.77 3.13 10.37
N ALA A 123 35.12 2.13 10.95
CA ALA A 123 35.75 1.04 11.65
C ALA A 123 34.95 -0.26 11.45
N TYR A 124 35.59 -1.38 11.76
CA TYR A 124 35.02 -2.71 11.60
C TYR A 124 35.27 -3.54 12.86
N ASP A 125 34.22 -4.18 13.33
CA ASP A 125 34.26 -5.14 14.42
C ASP A 125 33.86 -6.52 13.91
N GLN A 126 34.50 -7.57 14.41
CA GLN A 126 34.27 -8.93 13.91
C GLN A 126 32.86 -9.43 14.24
N LEU A 127 32.28 -9.02 15.37
CA LEU A 127 30.97 -9.48 15.82
C LEU A 127 29.84 -8.63 15.25
N THR A 128 30.03 -7.32 15.20
CA THR A 128 28.98 -6.33 14.88
C THR A 128 29.14 -5.70 13.50
N GLY A 129 30.25 -5.92 12.79
CA GLY A 129 30.46 -5.42 11.43
C GLY A 129 30.88 -3.95 11.38
N PHE A 130 30.42 -3.24 10.35
CA PHE A 130 30.82 -1.84 10.13
C PHE A 130 30.12 -0.90 11.09
N HIS A 131 30.90 0.03 11.65
CA HIS A 131 30.41 1.21 12.34
C HIS A 131 31.18 2.44 11.86
N VAL A 132 30.55 3.60 11.91
CA VAL A 132 31.11 4.85 11.43
C VAL A 132 30.93 5.94 12.48
N GLN A 133 31.99 6.66 12.80
CA GLN A 133 31.85 7.96 13.43
C GLN A 133 31.38 8.95 12.39
N VAL A 134 30.33 9.69 12.70
CA VAL A 134 29.70 10.66 11.80
C VAL A 134 29.54 12.01 12.48
N ARG A 135 29.40 13.05 11.68
CA ARG A 135 28.83 14.33 12.09
C ARG A 135 27.60 14.60 11.25
N SER A 136 26.44 14.71 11.90
CA SER A 136 25.21 15.08 11.20
C SER A 136 25.37 16.50 10.64
N GLU A 137 25.16 16.69 9.34
CA GLU A 137 25.33 17.99 8.67
C GLU A 137 24.00 18.72 8.54
N ARG A 138 22.95 17.98 8.18
CA ARG A 138 21.60 18.50 7.99
C ARG A 138 20.56 17.47 8.39
N GLY A 139 19.40 17.96 8.84
CA GLY A 139 18.28 17.11 9.21
C GLY A 139 18.58 16.26 10.45
N VAL A 140 18.00 15.06 10.50
CA VAL A 140 18.12 14.15 11.65
C VAL A 140 18.43 12.74 11.17
N LEU A 141 19.43 12.10 11.78
CA LEU A 141 19.68 10.67 11.61
C LEU A 141 19.03 9.92 12.78
N ARG A 142 18.20 8.91 12.50
CA ARG A 142 17.44 8.19 13.54
C ARG A 142 17.92 6.75 13.65
N PHE A 143 17.80 6.18 14.85
CA PHE A 143 17.88 4.73 15.01
C PHE A 143 16.83 4.05 14.13
N GLY A 144 17.20 2.96 13.44
CA GLY A 144 16.30 2.23 12.55
C GLY A 144 16.00 2.89 11.21
N ALA A 145 16.47 4.12 10.96
CA ALA A 145 16.28 4.80 9.69
C ALA A 145 16.86 4.00 8.53
N LEU A 146 16.13 3.95 7.42
CA LEU A 146 16.71 3.56 6.15
C LEU A 146 17.71 4.63 5.70
N THR A 147 18.89 4.18 5.30
CA THR A 147 20.01 5.04 4.91
C THR A 147 20.69 4.53 3.66
N GLY A 148 21.24 5.45 2.87
CA GLY A 148 22.14 5.15 1.76
C GLY A 148 23.54 5.70 2.04
N LEU A 149 24.56 4.97 1.59
CA LEU A 149 25.94 5.44 1.60
C LEU A 149 26.27 6.08 0.25
N PHE A 150 26.91 7.25 0.26
CA PHE A 150 27.24 8.01 -0.94
C PHE A 150 28.72 8.37 -0.96
N ARG A 151 29.36 8.22 -2.12
CA ARG A 151 30.75 8.60 -2.37
C ARG A 151 30.82 9.55 -3.55
N GLY A 152 31.32 10.76 -3.33
CA GLY A 152 31.33 11.80 -4.38
C GLY A 152 29.93 12.10 -4.95
N GLY A 153 28.90 12.07 -4.10
CA GLY A 153 27.51 12.33 -4.47
C GLY A 153 26.79 11.18 -5.20
N ARG A 154 27.43 10.02 -5.38
CA ARG A 154 26.81 8.83 -5.99
C ARG A 154 26.51 7.76 -4.94
N PRO A 155 25.35 7.10 -4.98
CA PRO A 155 25.07 5.99 -4.07
C PRO A 155 26.06 4.85 -4.32
N VAL A 156 26.55 4.25 -3.24
CA VAL A 156 27.45 3.09 -3.25
C VAL A 156 26.84 1.96 -2.43
N GLY A 157 26.59 0.83 -3.09
CA GLY A 157 25.87 -0.29 -2.49
C GLY A 157 24.36 -0.04 -2.36
N GLN A 158 23.70 -0.95 -1.65
CA GLN A 158 22.26 -0.89 -1.44
C GLN A 158 21.89 -0.09 -0.18
N PRO A 159 20.66 0.47 -0.10
CA PRO A 159 20.14 1.04 1.13
C PRO A 159 20.17 0.05 2.30
N MET A 160 20.45 0.55 3.50
CA MET A 160 20.66 -0.21 4.73
C MET A 160 20.01 0.46 5.94
N ARG A 161 19.84 -0.28 7.04
CA ARG A 161 19.25 0.25 8.27
C ARG A 161 20.32 0.69 9.26
N VAL A 162 20.07 1.78 9.99
CA VAL A 162 20.83 2.12 11.20
C VAL A 162 20.51 1.11 12.29
N LEU A 163 21.45 0.22 12.61
CA LEU A 163 21.28 -0.85 13.60
C LEU A 163 21.55 -0.39 15.04
N GLY A 164 22.24 0.74 15.18
CA GLY A 164 22.59 1.34 16.47
C GLY A 164 23.04 2.77 16.24
N LEU A 165 22.69 3.65 17.17
CA LEU A 165 23.03 5.07 17.12
C LEU A 165 23.47 5.51 18.50
N PHE A 166 24.67 6.09 18.59
CA PHE A 166 25.32 6.40 19.87
C PHE A 166 25.87 7.82 19.85
N GLY A 167 25.60 8.57 20.91
CA GLY A 167 26.29 9.80 21.23
C GLY A 167 27.42 9.55 22.23
N PRO A 168 28.11 10.62 22.66
CA PRO A 168 29.17 10.52 23.68
C PRO A 168 28.69 9.92 25.02
N ALA A 169 27.41 10.09 25.35
CA ALA A 169 26.80 9.62 26.60
C ALA A 169 26.14 8.23 26.50
N GLY A 170 26.15 7.59 25.32
CA GLY A 170 25.51 6.29 25.11
C GLY A 170 24.51 6.27 23.95
N PRO A 171 23.58 5.30 23.93
CA PRO A 171 22.60 5.13 22.86
C PRO A 171 21.70 6.36 22.71
N LEU A 172 21.37 6.72 21.46
CA LEU A 172 20.47 7.82 21.12
C LEU A 172 19.35 7.32 20.20
N PRO A 173 18.11 7.82 20.37
CA PRO A 173 17.06 7.59 19.38
C PRO A 173 17.29 8.39 18.09
N GLU A 174 17.91 9.57 18.21
CA GLU A 174 18.08 10.54 17.12
C GLU A 174 19.39 11.31 17.29
N LEU A 175 20.01 11.69 16.16
CA LEU A 175 21.21 12.51 16.08
C LEU A 175 20.91 13.76 15.23
N PRO A 176 20.60 14.91 15.88
CA PRO A 176 20.33 16.17 15.20
C PRO A 176 21.54 16.73 14.45
N ALA A 177 21.28 17.60 13.46
CA ALA A 177 22.30 18.34 12.73
C ALA A 177 23.31 19.04 13.67
N GLY A 178 24.57 19.04 13.27
CA GLY A 178 25.71 19.58 14.00
C GLY A 178 26.31 18.65 15.06
N GLN A 179 25.62 17.57 15.45
CA GLN A 179 26.11 16.68 16.50
C GLN A 179 26.96 15.53 15.95
N PRO A 180 28.06 15.17 16.64
CA PRO A 180 28.82 13.97 16.35
C PRO A 180 28.15 12.73 16.99
N GLY A 181 28.27 11.59 16.32
CA GLY A 181 27.79 10.31 16.85
C GLY A 181 28.50 9.13 16.21
N THR A 182 28.23 7.93 16.72
CA THR A 182 28.63 6.65 16.12
C THR A 182 27.39 5.93 15.61
N VAL A 183 27.44 5.47 14.37
CA VAL A 183 26.36 4.75 13.71
C VAL A 183 26.84 3.32 13.45
N LEU A 184 26.07 2.35 13.90
CA LEU A 184 26.31 0.94 13.61
C LEU A 184 25.51 0.53 12.38
N LEU A 185 26.22 0.11 11.33
CA LEU A 185 25.63 -0.30 10.04
C LEU A 185 25.57 -1.83 9.89
N GLY A 186 26.37 -2.56 10.66
CA GLY A 186 26.35 -4.02 10.62
C GLY A 186 27.11 -4.59 9.44
N PHE A 187 26.69 -5.78 9.01
CA PHE A 187 27.19 -6.44 7.80
C PHE A 187 26.29 -6.17 6.58
N GLN A 188 25.47 -5.11 6.62
CA GLN A 188 24.59 -4.71 5.50
C GLN A 188 25.35 -3.96 4.40
N CYS A 189 26.53 -3.43 4.71
CA CYS A 189 27.34 -2.67 3.77
C CYS A 189 27.97 -3.62 2.75
N ASP A 190 27.47 -3.60 1.52
CA ASP A 190 28.09 -4.32 0.39
C ASP A 190 29.46 -3.71 0.03
N VAL A 191 29.63 -2.42 0.31
CA VAL A 191 30.87 -1.66 0.10
C VAL A 191 31.33 -1.08 1.44
N PRO A 192 32.61 -1.26 1.83
CA PRO A 192 33.13 -0.66 3.05
C PRO A 192 33.03 0.88 3.04
N PRO A 193 32.51 1.50 4.11
CA PRO A 193 32.46 2.95 4.23
C PRO A 193 33.88 3.53 4.35
N MET A 194 34.06 4.72 3.78
CA MET A 194 35.32 5.47 3.81
C MET A 194 35.12 6.83 4.49
N ALA A 195 36.18 7.38 5.07
CA ALA A 195 36.18 8.75 5.54
C ALA A 195 35.87 9.70 4.35
N GLY A 196 34.96 10.65 4.56
CA GLY A 196 34.45 11.55 3.53
C GLY A 196 33.24 11.03 2.75
N ASP A 197 32.82 9.77 2.94
CA ASP A 197 31.52 9.31 2.45
C ASP A 197 30.38 10.06 3.18
N ALA A 198 29.21 10.14 2.56
CA ALA A 198 28.01 10.70 3.16
C ALA A 198 27.00 9.58 3.45
N LEU A 199 26.44 9.58 4.65
CA LEU A 199 25.32 8.72 5.05
C LEU A 199 24.03 9.55 4.98
N THR A 200 23.14 9.21 4.06
CA THR A 200 21.85 9.91 3.86
C THR A 200 20.73 9.07 4.43
N ALA A 201 19.94 9.61 5.36
CA ALA A 201 18.71 9.02 5.85
C ALA A 201 17.53 9.40 4.96
N TYR A 202 16.67 8.43 4.66
CA TYR A 202 15.47 8.62 3.85
C TYR A 202 14.23 8.77 4.73
N ASP A 203 13.27 9.55 4.25
CA ASP A 203 11.95 9.69 4.88
C ASP A 203 11.20 8.36 4.78
N GLU A 204 10.73 7.87 5.91
CA GLU A 204 9.84 6.72 5.99
C GLU A 204 8.62 7.11 6.81
N PRO A 205 7.44 7.23 6.16
CA PRO A 205 6.24 7.66 6.87
C PRO A 205 5.94 6.68 8.00
N SER A 206 5.78 7.24 9.21
CA SER A 206 5.39 6.47 10.38
C SER A 206 3.98 5.92 10.18
N ALA A 207 3.88 4.59 10.16
CA ALA A 207 2.61 3.89 10.06
C ALA A 207 2.59 2.74 11.09
N ASP A 208 1.45 2.55 11.75
CA ASP A 208 1.26 1.42 12.69
C ASP A 208 1.37 0.07 11.97
N PHE A 209 1.07 0.04 10.67
CA PHE A 209 1.28 -1.07 9.76
C PHE A 209 1.33 -0.52 8.32
N LEU A 210 2.02 -1.22 7.42
CA LEU A 210 2.02 -0.92 5.98
C LEU A 210 0.86 -1.61 5.27
N GLU A 211 0.58 -2.86 5.66
CA GLU A 211 -0.46 -3.69 5.06
C GLU A 211 -1.12 -4.58 6.12
N ARG A 212 -2.43 -4.82 5.96
CA ARG A 212 -3.16 -5.84 6.72
C ARG A 212 -3.72 -6.88 5.76
N ARG A 213 -3.34 -8.13 5.95
CA ARG A 213 -3.87 -9.27 5.21
C ARG A 213 -5.31 -9.52 5.62
N GLU A 214 -6.20 -9.55 4.65
CA GLU A 214 -7.63 -9.84 4.85
C GLU A 214 -7.94 -11.32 4.57
N GLY A 215 -7.18 -11.99 3.69
CA GLY A 215 -7.57 -13.31 3.22
C GLY A 215 -6.50 -14.07 2.45
N THR A 216 -6.76 -15.36 2.25
CA THR A 216 -5.91 -16.26 1.46
C THR A 216 -6.74 -17.36 0.82
N ALA A 217 -6.58 -17.61 -0.47
CA ALA A 217 -7.28 -18.68 -1.18
C ALA A 217 -6.35 -19.41 -2.15
N HIS A 218 -6.51 -20.73 -2.29
CA HIS A 218 -5.74 -21.57 -3.20
C HIS A 218 -6.48 -21.68 -4.54
N VAL A 219 -5.78 -21.53 -5.65
CA VAL A 219 -6.37 -21.62 -6.98
C VAL A 219 -6.45 -23.09 -7.41
N HIS A 220 -7.64 -23.57 -7.74
CA HIS A 220 -7.88 -24.94 -8.23
C HIS A 220 -8.14 -25.02 -9.73
N GLY A 221 -8.65 -23.94 -10.34
CA GLY A 221 -8.91 -23.88 -11.76
C GLY A 221 -8.92 -22.43 -12.24
N VAL A 222 -8.56 -22.23 -13.51
CA VAL A 222 -8.48 -20.90 -14.12
C VAL A 222 -9.15 -20.95 -15.49
N SER A 223 -10.01 -19.97 -15.75
CA SER A 223 -10.66 -19.73 -17.03
C SER A 223 -10.29 -18.33 -17.51
N ASP A 224 -9.64 -18.23 -18.67
CA ASP A 224 -9.33 -16.94 -19.30
C ASP A 224 -10.59 -16.35 -19.95
N LEU A 225 -10.84 -15.05 -19.72
CA LEU A 225 -11.97 -14.33 -20.31
C LEU A 225 -11.63 -13.66 -21.66
N GLY A 226 -10.36 -13.66 -22.07
CA GLY A 226 -9.91 -13.12 -23.35
C GLY A 226 -9.65 -11.61 -23.36
N ASP A 227 -9.99 -10.87 -22.30
CA ASP A 227 -9.83 -9.42 -22.16
C ASP A 227 -8.63 -9.00 -21.30
N GLY A 228 -7.90 -9.98 -20.74
CA GLY A 228 -6.78 -9.72 -19.83
C GLY A 228 -7.08 -10.09 -18.38
N ALA A 229 -8.35 -10.35 -18.06
CA ALA A 229 -8.79 -10.88 -16.79
C ALA A 229 -8.97 -12.40 -16.84
N VAL A 230 -8.92 -13.03 -15.66
CA VAL A 230 -9.21 -14.45 -15.47
C VAL A 230 -10.25 -14.64 -14.39
N VAL A 231 -10.98 -15.74 -14.51
CA VAL A 231 -11.85 -16.26 -13.46
C VAL A 231 -11.18 -17.48 -12.86
N ALA A 232 -10.84 -17.41 -11.58
CA ALA A 232 -10.22 -18.48 -10.83
C ALA A 232 -11.23 -19.14 -9.88
N ALA A 233 -11.37 -20.46 -9.96
CA ALA A 233 -11.98 -21.24 -8.90
C ALA A 233 -10.96 -21.35 -7.76
N VAL A 234 -11.31 -20.85 -6.58
CA VAL A 234 -10.41 -20.80 -5.43
C VAL A 234 -11.03 -21.47 -4.21
N GLU A 235 -10.20 -22.10 -3.39
CA GLU A 235 -10.59 -22.69 -2.13
C GLU A 235 -9.97 -21.89 -0.98
N VAL A 236 -10.82 -21.47 -0.05
CA VAL A 236 -10.35 -20.94 1.22
C VAL A 236 -10.18 -22.10 2.20
N PRO A 237 -8.95 -22.38 2.67
CA PRO A 237 -8.67 -23.52 3.52
C PRO A 237 -9.36 -23.41 4.88
N ASP A 238 -9.72 -24.57 5.43
CA ASP A 238 -10.38 -24.67 6.72
C ASP A 238 -9.55 -24.09 7.87
N GLY A 239 -10.23 -23.61 8.90
CA GLY A 239 -9.59 -23.01 10.09
C GLY A 239 -9.21 -21.53 9.94
N ARG A 240 -9.42 -20.91 8.77
CA ARG A 240 -9.26 -19.46 8.58
C ARG A 240 -10.59 -18.72 8.68
N THR A 241 -11.12 -18.58 9.90
CA THR A 241 -12.43 -17.96 10.14
C THR A 241 -12.49 -16.46 9.78
N ASN A 242 -11.34 -15.77 9.77
CA ASN A 242 -11.24 -14.34 9.45
C ASN A 242 -10.84 -14.06 7.99
N ASN A 243 -11.07 -15.00 7.08
CA ASN A 243 -10.74 -14.82 5.67
C ASN A 243 -11.79 -13.95 4.97
N LEU A 244 -11.33 -12.88 4.30
CA LEU A 244 -12.17 -11.93 3.58
C LEU A 244 -11.68 -11.76 2.15
N LEU A 245 -12.59 -12.01 1.20
CA LEU A 245 -12.42 -11.76 -0.23
C LEU A 245 -13.41 -10.66 -0.63
N THR A 246 -12.93 -9.45 -0.93
CA THR A 246 -13.79 -8.30 -1.23
C THR A 246 -13.45 -7.70 -2.58
N VAL A 247 -14.47 -7.44 -3.39
CA VAL A 247 -14.34 -6.77 -4.68
C VAL A 247 -13.69 -5.39 -4.51
N GLY A 248 -12.73 -5.07 -5.36
CA GLY A 248 -11.95 -3.84 -5.35
C GLY A 248 -10.75 -3.86 -4.40
N ARG A 249 -10.59 -4.88 -3.55
CA ARG A 249 -9.40 -5.03 -2.70
C ARG A 249 -8.17 -5.41 -3.50
N ARG A 250 -7.00 -5.08 -2.92
CA ARG A 250 -5.71 -5.50 -3.46
C ARG A 250 -5.43 -6.94 -3.11
N ALA A 251 -4.73 -7.62 -4.01
CA ALA A 251 -4.29 -8.98 -3.85
C ALA A 251 -2.90 -9.16 -4.46
N ARG A 252 -2.18 -10.16 -3.96
CA ARG A 252 -0.95 -10.66 -4.57
C ARG A 252 -1.08 -12.14 -4.84
N LEU A 253 -0.44 -12.56 -5.92
CA LEU A 253 -0.43 -13.92 -6.40
C LEU A 253 0.91 -14.57 -6.02
N LEU A 254 0.86 -15.64 -5.24
CA LEU A 254 2.03 -16.39 -4.83
C LEU A 254 2.04 -17.76 -5.50
N ARG A 255 3.16 -18.12 -6.12
CA ARG A 255 3.38 -19.43 -6.71
C ARG A 255 4.27 -20.26 -5.79
N PRO A 256 3.78 -21.35 -5.20
CA PRO A 256 4.61 -22.30 -4.47
C PRO A 256 5.71 -22.87 -5.38
N VAL A 257 6.92 -23.00 -4.84
CA VAL A 257 8.10 -23.56 -5.50
C VAL A 257 8.60 -24.73 -4.64
N GLY A 258 8.36 -25.95 -5.10
CA GLY A 258 8.79 -27.19 -4.45
C GLY A 258 7.64 -28.10 -4.01
N THR A 259 7.98 -29.33 -3.60
CA THR A 259 7.02 -30.38 -3.18
C THR A 259 7.20 -30.80 -1.71
N THR A 260 8.02 -30.07 -0.95
CA THR A 260 8.44 -30.44 0.42
C THR A 260 8.19 -29.31 1.41
N PHE A 261 8.15 -29.64 2.72
CA PHE A 261 7.95 -28.78 3.90
C PHE A 261 8.71 -27.43 3.95
N ASN A 262 9.69 -27.20 3.08
CA ASN A 262 10.38 -25.91 2.89
C ASN A 262 9.80 -25.14 1.70
N GLU A 263 8.48 -24.99 1.64
CA GLU A 263 7.81 -24.30 0.54
C GLU A 263 8.30 -22.85 0.45
N ARG A 264 9.08 -22.56 -0.59
CA ARG A 264 9.33 -21.18 -1.02
C ARG A 264 8.14 -20.77 -1.86
N SER A 265 7.73 -19.51 -1.76
CA SER A 265 6.75 -18.97 -2.69
C SER A 265 7.37 -17.79 -3.44
N THR A 266 7.05 -17.70 -4.72
CA THR A 266 7.41 -16.56 -5.55
C THR A 266 6.18 -15.69 -5.68
N VAL A 267 6.27 -14.41 -5.34
CA VAL A 267 5.23 -13.43 -5.67
C VAL A 267 5.33 -13.19 -7.18
N VAL A 268 4.34 -13.68 -7.91
CA VAL A 268 4.28 -13.58 -9.39
C VAL A 268 3.75 -12.21 -9.79
N ALA A 269 2.73 -11.73 -9.07
CA ALA A 269 2.14 -10.42 -9.26
C ALA A 269 1.68 -9.85 -7.91
N THR A 270 1.74 -8.52 -7.78
CA THR A 270 1.29 -7.77 -6.60
C THR A 270 0.37 -6.63 -7.04
N ASP A 271 -0.34 -6.00 -6.10
CA ASP A 271 -1.30 -4.92 -6.36
C ASP A 271 -2.41 -5.27 -7.37
N LEU A 272 -2.71 -6.56 -7.52
CA LEU A 272 -3.84 -7.04 -8.32
C LEU A 272 -5.15 -6.56 -7.70
N ARG A 273 -6.15 -6.22 -8.51
CA ARG A 273 -7.50 -5.95 -8.02
C ARG A 273 -8.38 -7.18 -8.15
N ILE A 274 -9.15 -7.46 -7.10
CA ILE A 274 -10.29 -8.38 -7.18
C ILE A 274 -11.41 -7.68 -7.95
N LEU A 275 -11.74 -8.20 -9.12
CA LEU A 275 -12.77 -7.64 -10.00
C LEU A 275 -14.16 -8.16 -9.64
N SER A 276 -14.25 -9.44 -9.24
CA SER A 276 -15.50 -10.07 -8.84
C SER A 276 -15.25 -11.16 -7.81
N VAL A 277 -16.27 -11.45 -7.01
CA VAL A 277 -16.33 -12.60 -6.11
C VAL A 277 -17.69 -13.26 -6.31
N ALA A 278 -17.74 -14.59 -6.38
CA ALA A 278 -18.99 -15.34 -6.41
C ALA A 278 -18.88 -16.64 -5.62
N ARG A 279 -20.01 -17.14 -5.12
CA ARG A 279 -20.15 -18.45 -4.49
C ARG A 279 -21.37 -19.14 -5.09
N ASP A 280 -21.22 -20.37 -5.55
CA ASP A 280 -22.30 -21.14 -6.17
C ASP A 280 -23.01 -20.39 -7.32
N GLY A 281 -22.24 -19.64 -8.11
CA GLY A 281 -22.75 -18.80 -9.21
C GLY A 281 -23.40 -17.48 -8.79
N ILE A 282 -23.52 -17.20 -7.51
CA ILE A 282 -24.11 -15.97 -6.98
C ILE A 282 -23.00 -14.94 -6.74
N ALA A 283 -23.09 -13.80 -7.44
CA ALA A 283 -22.14 -12.70 -7.27
C ALA A 283 -22.26 -12.06 -5.87
N MET A 284 -21.11 -11.77 -5.26
CA MET A 284 -20.99 -11.21 -3.92
C MET A 284 -20.04 -10.01 -3.95
N ARG A 285 -20.32 -9.01 -3.11
CA ARG A 285 -19.38 -7.89 -2.90
C ARG A 285 -18.23 -8.30 -1.98
N THR A 286 -18.56 -9.06 -0.94
CA THR A 286 -17.62 -9.59 0.06
C THR A 286 -18.02 -11.03 0.37
N ALA A 287 -17.05 -11.93 0.33
CA ALA A 287 -17.17 -13.30 0.81
C ALA A 287 -16.30 -13.49 2.05
N ALA A 288 -16.82 -14.25 3.01
CA ALA A 288 -16.14 -14.58 4.25
C ALA A 288 -16.23 -16.09 4.54
N GLY A 289 -15.29 -16.60 5.33
CA GLY A 289 -15.27 -17.99 5.77
C GLY A 289 -14.54 -18.93 4.82
N THR A 290 -14.84 -20.24 4.93
CA THR A 290 -14.12 -21.32 4.23
C THR A 290 -14.96 -21.88 3.08
N GLY A 291 -14.30 -22.61 2.17
CA GLY A 291 -14.94 -23.28 1.03
C GLY A 291 -14.55 -22.71 -0.33
N VAL A 292 -15.29 -23.11 -1.36
CA VAL A 292 -14.98 -22.79 -2.76
C VAL A 292 -15.68 -21.50 -3.19
N PHE A 293 -14.90 -20.63 -3.83
CA PHE A 293 -15.34 -19.36 -4.40
C PHE A 293 -14.85 -19.24 -5.84
N THR A 294 -15.43 -18.28 -6.55
CA THR A 294 -14.98 -17.86 -7.88
C THR A 294 -14.50 -16.43 -7.79
N LEU A 295 -13.25 -16.17 -8.18
CA LEU A 295 -12.63 -14.84 -8.17
C LEU A 295 -12.32 -14.36 -9.57
N GLY A 296 -12.77 -13.14 -9.91
CA GLY A 296 -12.27 -12.41 -11.07
C GLY A 296 -11.01 -11.64 -10.70
N LEU A 297 -9.92 -11.84 -11.42
CA LEU A 297 -8.63 -11.18 -11.17
C LEU A 297 -8.14 -10.46 -12.42
N ALA A 298 -7.59 -9.25 -12.24
CA ALA A 298 -7.08 -8.40 -13.31
C ALA A 298 -5.68 -8.80 -13.80
N THR A 299 -5.45 -10.10 -14.07
CA THR A 299 -4.19 -10.60 -14.62
C THR A 299 -4.38 -11.97 -15.27
N ARG A 300 -3.63 -12.26 -16.34
CA ARG A 300 -3.56 -13.59 -16.98
C ARG A 300 -2.52 -14.53 -16.38
N GLU A 301 -1.76 -14.07 -15.39
CA GLU A 301 -0.63 -14.83 -14.85
C GLU A 301 -1.03 -15.89 -13.82
N VAL A 302 -2.31 -15.96 -13.46
CA VAL A 302 -2.86 -16.92 -12.51
C VAL A 302 -2.77 -18.33 -13.07
N GLN A 303 -2.21 -19.25 -12.28
CA GLN A 303 -2.13 -20.67 -12.58
C GLN A 303 -2.79 -21.50 -11.47
N GLN A 304 -3.12 -22.73 -11.80
CA GLN A 304 -3.53 -23.72 -10.81
C GLN A 304 -2.43 -23.91 -9.76
N ASN A 305 -2.82 -24.07 -8.50
CA ASN A 305 -1.98 -24.14 -7.30
C ASN A 305 -1.32 -22.83 -6.87
N ASP A 306 -1.57 -21.72 -7.57
CA ASP A 306 -1.20 -20.42 -7.03
C ASP A 306 -2.05 -20.10 -5.77
N ILE A 307 -1.54 -19.21 -4.93
CA ILE A 307 -2.20 -18.71 -3.74
C ILE A 307 -2.51 -17.24 -3.96
N VAL A 308 -3.78 -16.85 -3.80
CA VAL A 308 -4.21 -15.46 -3.81
C VAL A 308 -4.24 -14.97 -2.37
N GLU A 309 -3.40 -13.99 -2.03
CA GLU A 309 -3.40 -13.33 -0.72
C GLU A 309 -3.99 -11.91 -0.86
N THR A 310 -5.08 -11.63 -0.14
CA THR A 310 -5.75 -10.32 -0.18
C THR A 310 -5.26 -9.44 0.96
N TYR A 311 -5.11 -8.14 0.69
CA TYR A 311 -4.61 -7.19 1.69
C TYR A 311 -5.16 -5.78 1.49
N VAL A 312 -5.06 -5.00 2.56
CA VAL A 312 -5.41 -3.58 2.61
C VAL A 312 -4.15 -2.81 2.98
N PRO A 313 -3.61 -1.97 2.08
CA PRO A 313 -2.53 -1.07 2.43
C PRO A 313 -3.04 0.03 3.37
N VAL A 314 -2.16 0.60 4.17
CA VAL A 314 -2.49 1.65 5.14
C VAL A 314 -3.16 2.87 4.50
N ASP A 315 -2.76 3.22 3.27
CA ASP A 315 -3.31 4.35 2.53
C ASP A 315 -4.59 4.02 1.73
N ALA A 316 -5.16 2.82 1.92
CA ALA A 316 -6.40 2.48 1.24
C ALA A 316 -7.58 3.26 1.85
N PRO A 317 -8.38 3.98 1.05
CA PRO A 317 -9.63 4.54 1.54
C PRO A 317 -10.51 3.41 2.07
N ALA A 318 -11.10 3.60 3.25
CA ALA A 318 -12.06 2.65 3.80
C ALA A 318 -13.19 2.44 2.77
N LEU A 319 -13.37 1.21 2.29
CA LEU A 319 -14.54 0.86 1.50
C LEU A 319 -15.75 1.12 2.40
N ALA A 320 -16.58 2.10 2.05
CA ALA A 320 -17.78 2.43 2.82
C ALA A 320 -18.58 1.13 3.08
N PRO A 321 -18.91 0.82 4.35
CA PRO A 321 -19.69 -0.37 4.67
C PRO A 321 -21.04 -0.29 3.95
N ALA A 322 -21.51 -1.44 3.45
CA ALA A 322 -22.87 -1.54 2.95
C ALA A 322 -23.82 -1.27 4.13
N LEU A 323 -24.53 -0.15 4.08
CA LEU A 323 -25.53 0.21 5.08
C LEU A 323 -26.61 -0.88 5.14
N ALA A 324 -26.83 -1.42 6.34
CA ALA A 324 -27.98 -2.26 6.66
C ALA A 324 -29.30 -1.57 6.28
N PRO A 325 -30.39 -2.32 6.01
CA PRO A 325 -31.68 -1.70 5.75
C PRO A 325 -32.10 -0.88 6.98
N PRO A 326 -32.47 0.41 6.83
CA PRO A 326 -32.76 1.25 7.98
C PRO A 326 -34.07 0.82 8.66
N PRO A 327 -34.16 0.91 10.00
CA PRO A 327 -35.42 0.82 10.71
C PRO A 327 -36.26 2.07 10.41
N ALA A 328 -37.57 1.89 10.30
CA ALA A 328 -38.51 2.98 10.05
C ALA A 328 -38.57 3.94 11.24
N VAL A 329 -38.07 5.17 11.09
CA VAL A 329 -38.51 6.34 11.86
C VAL A 329 -38.22 7.65 11.13
N SER A 330 -39.18 8.57 11.30
CA SER A 330 -39.42 9.84 10.62
C SER A 330 -38.27 10.87 10.63
N PRO A 331 -38.25 11.84 9.68
CA PRO A 331 -37.05 12.56 9.31
C PRO A 331 -36.82 13.85 10.12
N VAL A 332 -35.56 14.12 10.44
CA VAL A 332 -35.02 15.47 10.62
C VAL A 332 -33.83 15.61 9.68
N SER A 333 -33.90 16.62 8.81
CA SER A 333 -33.09 16.81 7.60
C SER A 333 -31.60 17.08 7.83
N ALA A 334 -30.78 16.37 7.08
CA ALA A 334 -29.43 16.76 6.64
C ALA A 334 -29.41 16.81 5.09
N PRO A 335 -28.49 17.58 4.46
CA PRO A 335 -28.70 18.16 3.13
C PRO A 335 -28.60 17.15 1.98
N LEU A 336 -29.56 17.26 1.05
CA LEU A 336 -29.71 16.42 -0.14
C LEU A 336 -28.66 16.73 -1.22
N PRO A 337 -28.36 15.77 -2.13
CA PRO A 337 -27.64 16.04 -3.36
C PRO A 337 -28.35 17.12 -4.18
N VAL A 338 -27.59 18.05 -4.75
CA VAL A 338 -28.11 19.18 -5.55
C VAL A 338 -28.77 18.62 -6.81
N VAL A 339 -30.10 18.54 -6.79
CA VAL A 339 -30.90 18.15 -7.96
C VAL A 339 -30.75 19.27 -9.02
N PRO A 340 -30.41 18.94 -10.28
CA PRO A 340 -30.36 19.92 -11.36
C PRO A 340 -31.68 20.67 -11.50
N VAL A 341 -31.63 21.99 -11.67
CA VAL A 341 -32.80 22.85 -11.76
C VAL A 341 -33.44 22.71 -13.15
N ASP A 342 -34.71 22.30 -13.22
CA ASP A 342 -35.45 22.23 -14.48
C ASP A 342 -35.88 23.64 -14.94
N VAL A 343 -35.29 24.16 -16.02
CA VAL A 343 -35.56 25.51 -16.52
C VAL A 343 -37.01 25.75 -16.98
N ASN A 344 -37.73 24.67 -17.30
CA ASN A 344 -39.11 24.71 -17.76
C ASN A 344 -40.14 24.55 -16.63
N ALA A 345 -39.70 24.18 -15.43
CA ALA A 345 -40.58 24.00 -14.27
C ALA A 345 -40.23 24.97 -13.12
N ALA A 346 -38.95 25.29 -12.93
CA ALA A 346 -38.41 26.03 -11.79
C ALA A 346 -39.00 27.43 -11.61
N ALA A 347 -39.13 27.85 -10.36
CA ALA A 347 -39.56 29.21 -10.01
C ALA A 347 -38.39 30.20 -10.10
N GLY A 348 -38.69 31.51 -10.17
CA GLY A 348 -37.66 32.58 -10.27
C GLY A 348 -36.52 32.47 -9.25
N PRO A 349 -36.78 32.22 -7.95
CA PRO A 349 -35.72 32.05 -6.95
C PRO A 349 -34.83 30.82 -7.18
N GLU A 350 -35.32 29.80 -7.87
CA GLU A 350 -34.57 28.58 -8.20
C GLU A 350 -33.72 28.79 -9.46
N LEU A 351 -34.26 29.49 -10.46
CA LEU A 351 -33.49 29.93 -11.63
C LEU A 351 -32.35 30.89 -11.25
N ALA A 352 -32.55 31.75 -10.25
CA ALA A 352 -31.52 32.66 -9.74
C ALA A 352 -30.31 31.94 -9.11
N ARG A 353 -30.43 30.64 -8.78
CA ARG A 353 -29.33 29.83 -8.24
C ARG A 353 -28.42 29.25 -9.33
N LEU A 354 -28.81 29.38 -10.60
CA LEU A 354 -28.03 28.88 -11.73
C LEU A 354 -26.85 29.81 -12.06
N PRO A 355 -25.69 29.27 -12.48
CA PRO A 355 -24.52 30.08 -12.80
C PRO A 355 -24.83 31.05 -13.95
N GLY A 356 -24.50 32.33 -13.76
CA GLY A 356 -24.71 33.39 -14.76
C GLY A 356 -26.11 34.02 -14.77
N MET A 357 -27.01 33.62 -13.86
CA MET A 357 -28.38 34.17 -13.77
C MET A 357 -28.46 35.40 -12.86
N THR A 358 -28.48 36.58 -13.47
CA THR A 358 -28.80 37.84 -12.78
C THR A 358 -30.32 38.00 -12.63
N PRO A 359 -30.82 38.84 -11.69
CA PRO A 359 -32.25 39.09 -11.54
C PRO A 359 -32.96 39.52 -12.84
N GLU A 360 -32.26 40.30 -13.68
CA GLU A 360 -32.73 40.72 -15.00
C GLU A 360 -32.90 39.52 -15.96
N ARG A 361 -31.90 38.62 -16.01
CA ARG A 361 -31.94 37.39 -16.82
C ARG A 361 -32.99 36.39 -16.33
N VAL A 362 -33.23 36.31 -15.02
CA VAL A 362 -34.30 35.48 -14.43
C VAL A 362 -35.67 35.98 -14.85
N ASN A 363 -35.90 37.30 -14.80
CA ASN A 363 -37.17 37.88 -15.25
C ASN A 363 -37.38 37.69 -16.76
N GLN A 364 -36.32 37.86 -17.56
CA GLN A 364 -36.35 37.58 -18.98
C GLN A 364 -36.67 36.11 -19.28
N ALA A 365 -36.06 35.18 -18.54
CA ALA A 365 -36.31 33.74 -18.67
C ALA A 365 -37.78 33.37 -18.42
N LEU A 366 -38.38 33.92 -17.36
CA LEU A 366 -39.78 33.65 -17.01
C LEU A 366 -40.75 34.22 -18.05
N GLU A 367 -40.48 35.40 -18.59
CA GLU A 367 -41.27 36.00 -19.68
C GLU A 367 -41.15 35.18 -20.98
N LEU A 368 -39.93 34.79 -21.36
CA LEU A 368 -39.71 33.97 -22.57
C LEU A 368 -40.35 32.58 -22.45
N ARG A 369 -40.24 31.94 -21.28
CA ARG A 369 -40.92 30.68 -20.96
C ARG A 369 -42.43 30.80 -21.12
N ARG A 370 -43.04 31.89 -20.62
CA ARG A 370 -44.49 32.13 -20.74
C ARG A 370 -44.91 32.38 -22.19
N ARG A 371 -44.09 33.10 -22.98
CA ARG A 371 -44.40 33.43 -24.38
C ARG A 371 -44.19 32.26 -25.35
N GLN A 372 -43.19 31.41 -25.10
CA GLN A 372 -42.75 30.36 -26.03
C GLN A 372 -43.23 28.95 -25.63
N GLY A 373 -43.83 28.80 -24.44
CA GLY A 373 -44.28 27.51 -23.93
C GLY A 373 -43.19 26.62 -23.33
N GLY A 374 -41.97 27.17 -23.18
CA GLY A 374 -40.79 26.49 -22.64
C GLY A 374 -39.61 26.49 -23.62
N PHE A 375 -38.50 25.88 -23.18
CA PHE A 375 -37.26 25.74 -23.94
C PHE A 375 -37.07 24.27 -24.33
N ALA A 376 -36.50 24.02 -25.52
CA ALA A 376 -36.29 22.66 -26.02
C ALA A 376 -35.17 21.92 -25.26
N ASP A 377 -34.12 22.64 -24.87
CA ASP A 377 -32.98 22.15 -24.13
C ASP A 377 -32.32 23.30 -23.32
N VAL A 378 -31.30 22.95 -22.54
CA VAL A 378 -30.54 23.89 -21.67
C VAL A 378 -29.75 24.92 -22.50
N GLU A 379 -29.41 24.59 -23.75
CA GLU A 379 -28.63 25.44 -24.64
C GLU A 379 -29.50 26.53 -25.25
N ALA A 380 -30.70 26.18 -25.71
CA ALA A 380 -31.73 27.10 -26.15
C ALA A 380 -32.11 28.07 -25.03
N PHE A 381 -32.22 27.60 -23.79
CA PHE A 381 -32.41 28.46 -22.62
C PHE A 381 -31.24 29.42 -22.42
N GLY A 382 -30.00 28.92 -22.42
CA GLY A 382 -28.80 29.73 -22.21
C GLY A 382 -28.63 30.83 -23.25
N VAL A 383 -28.90 30.53 -24.54
CA VAL A 383 -28.89 31.51 -25.62
C VAL A 383 -30.01 32.53 -25.45
N ALA A 384 -31.21 32.09 -25.10
CA ALA A 384 -32.39 32.96 -24.97
C ALA A 384 -32.25 34.03 -23.87
N VAL A 385 -31.51 33.73 -22.80
CA VAL A 385 -31.23 34.67 -21.69
C VAL A 385 -29.88 35.40 -21.85
N GLY A 386 -29.20 35.23 -22.98
CA GLY A 386 -27.98 35.96 -23.34
C GLY A 386 -26.71 35.51 -22.61
N LEU A 387 -26.60 34.23 -22.25
CA LEU A 387 -25.36 33.66 -21.71
C LEU A 387 -24.30 33.48 -22.81
N GLN A 388 -23.04 33.69 -22.44
CA GLN A 388 -21.90 33.42 -23.31
C GLN A 388 -21.65 31.91 -23.44
N PRO A 389 -21.01 31.43 -24.52
CA PRO A 389 -20.83 29.99 -24.76
C PRO A 389 -20.21 29.21 -23.60
N HIS A 390 -19.22 29.79 -22.91
CA HIS A 390 -18.58 29.16 -21.75
C HIS A 390 -19.47 29.12 -20.50
N GLU A 391 -20.42 30.05 -20.36
CA GLU A 391 -21.42 30.06 -19.28
C GLU A 391 -22.47 28.97 -19.50
N ILE A 392 -22.89 28.75 -20.76
CA ILE A 392 -23.82 27.68 -21.14
C ILE A 392 -23.22 26.29 -20.83
N VAL A 393 -21.91 26.10 -21.07
CA VAL A 393 -21.23 24.86 -20.70
C VAL A 393 -21.28 24.59 -19.20
N ARG A 394 -21.10 25.62 -18.36
CA ARG A 394 -21.19 25.49 -16.90
C ARG A 394 -22.63 25.20 -16.46
N LEU A 395 -23.62 25.72 -17.19
CA LEU A 395 -25.03 25.51 -16.89
C LEU A 395 -25.46 24.04 -17.02
N ARG A 396 -24.87 23.27 -17.94
CA ARG A 396 -25.20 21.84 -18.17
C ARG A 396 -25.04 20.95 -16.93
N GLY A 397 -24.17 21.31 -15.99
CA GLY A 397 -23.98 20.58 -14.73
C GLY A 397 -24.98 20.93 -13.63
N HIS A 398 -25.81 21.96 -13.84
CA HIS A 398 -26.68 22.53 -12.80
C HIS A 398 -28.15 22.66 -13.25
N ALA A 399 -28.45 22.49 -14.53
CA ALA A 399 -29.78 22.66 -15.09
C ALA A 399 -30.20 21.51 -16.03
N THR A 400 -31.49 21.27 -16.12
CA THR A 400 -32.13 20.37 -17.10
C THR A 400 -33.29 21.10 -17.79
N ALA A 401 -33.77 20.57 -18.91
CA ALA A 401 -34.99 21.06 -19.56
C ALA A 401 -36.02 19.92 -19.61
N GLY A 402 -37.00 19.97 -18.71
CA GLY A 402 -38.14 19.05 -18.71
C GLY A 402 -39.08 19.31 -19.90
N ARG A 403 -40.02 18.39 -20.13
CA ARG A 403 -40.91 18.44 -21.30
C ARG A 403 -41.75 19.74 -21.29
N ALA A 404 -41.48 20.62 -22.24
CA ALA A 404 -42.22 21.88 -22.43
C ALA A 404 -43.70 21.58 -22.77
N ALA A 405 -44.63 22.12 -21.98
CA ALA A 405 -46.06 22.01 -22.23
C ALA A 405 -46.47 22.94 -23.39
N GLY A 406 -46.10 22.58 -24.62
CA GLY A 406 -46.47 23.38 -25.81
C GLY A 406 -45.70 23.13 -27.10
N VAL A 407 -44.67 22.28 -27.14
CA VAL A 407 -43.95 22.00 -28.40
C VAL A 407 -44.54 20.79 -29.11
N ALA A 408 -45.48 21.04 -30.02
CA ALA A 408 -45.77 20.12 -31.11
C ALA A 408 -44.49 19.90 -31.91
N GLN A 409 -44.06 18.64 -32.05
CA GLN A 409 -42.98 18.24 -32.93
C GLN A 409 -43.24 18.78 -34.34
N ARG A 410 -42.44 19.73 -34.80
CA ARG A 410 -42.29 19.95 -36.25
C ARG A 410 -41.34 18.88 -36.75
N GLU A 411 -41.94 17.86 -37.37
CA GLU A 411 -41.27 16.85 -38.17
C GLU A 411 -40.29 17.51 -39.16
N THR A 412 -39.00 17.28 -38.97
CA THR A 412 -38.04 17.35 -40.07
C THR A 412 -38.19 16.09 -40.91
N GLY A 413 -39.24 16.09 -41.74
CA GLY A 413 -39.41 15.13 -42.82
C GLY A 413 -38.28 15.32 -43.83
N VAL A 414 -37.37 14.35 -43.88
CA VAL A 414 -36.46 14.14 -45.01
C VAL A 414 -37.34 13.79 -46.21
N ARG A 415 -37.52 14.74 -47.13
CA ARG A 415 -38.09 14.46 -48.46
C ARG A 415 -37.04 13.71 -49.28
N GLN A 416 -37.25 12.42 -49.42
CA GLN A 416 -36.68 11.62 -50.50
C GLN A 416 -37.39 12.04 -51.79
N LEU A 417 -36.67 12.73 -52.67
CA LEU A 417 -37.04 12.91 -54.07
C LEU A 417 -36.74 11.59 -54.78
N ASP A 418 -37.76 10.95 -55.34
CA ASP A 418 -37.64 10.13 -56.55
C ASP A 418 -39.00 10.08 -57.25
N ILE A 419 -39.01 10.66 -58.46
CA ILE A 419 -39.97 10.57 -59.59
C ILE A 419 -41.28 11.36 -59.47
#